data_AF-A0A920QH57-F1
#
_entry.id   AF-A0A920QH57-F1
#
_cell.length_a   1.000
_cell.length_b   1.000
_cell.length_c   1.000
_cell.angle_alpha   90.00
_cell.angle_beta   90.00
_cell.angle_gamma   90.00
#
_symmetry.space_group_name_H-M   'P 1'
#
loop_
_entity.id
_entity.type
_entity.pdbx_description
1 polymer ?
#
loop_
_entity_poly.entity_id
_entity_poly.type
_entity_poly.pdbx_seq_one_letter_code
_entity_poly.pdbx_strand_id
1 'polypeptide(L)'
;MGNDKKVMLDGNTYSHDLSKIGASFIRDNAKKPFFPYLPITIPTPPWSVPRRMSPRFEKSFLNLRTNWKYSHGTKVRNPVAAFAGMMTRMDRGVGQVLDLLDELKMQKTLVLFTSDNGHTMKGTPTRILQQQRTAERPQTRPVQRWHPGPLIAYWPEE
;
A
#
# COMPACT_ATOMS: atom_id res chain seq x y z
N MET A 1 1.36 -21.86 -11.36
CA MET A 1 2.75 -21.45 -11.65
C MET A 1 3.55 -21.54 -10.37
N GLY A 2 4.73 -22.16 -10.41
CA GLY A 2 5.57 -22.41 -9.23
C GLY A 2 6.21 -21.14 -8.67
N ASN A 3 6.25 -21.03 -7.35
CA ASN A 3 6.93 -19.95 -6.59
C ASN A 3 8.43 -20.26 -6.36
N ASP A 4 9.01 -21.17 -7.14
CA ASP A 4 10.37 -21.69 -6.97
C ASP A 4 11.45 -20.84 -7.65
N LYS A 5 11.06 -19.94 -8.56
CA LYS A 5 11.99 -19.07 -9.29
C LYS A 5 11.95 -17.65 -8.77
N LYS A 6 13.08 -17.18 -8.24
CA LYS A 6 13.28 -15.77 -7.90
C LYS A 6 13.23 -14.93 -9.17
N VAL A 7 12.25 -14.03 -9.25
CA VAL A 7 12.17 -13.02 -10.32
C VAL A 7 12.98 -11.80 -9.89
N MET A 8 14.07 -11.54 -10.61
CA MET A 8 14.85 -10.32 -10.43
C MET A 8 14.15 -9.17 -11.16
N LEU A 9 13.82 -8.09 -10.43
CA LEU A 9 13.25 -6.88 -11.01
C LEU A 9 14.36 -5.95 -11.49
N ASP A 10 14.07 -5.18 -12.53
CA ASP A 10 14.99 -4.25 -13.22
C ASP A 10 15.26 -2.93 -12.46
N GLY A 11 14.76 -2.81 -11.22
CA GLY A 11 14.84 -1.58 -10.42
C GLY A 11 13.86 -0.47 -10.85
N ASN A 12 13.16 -0.64 -11.98
CA ASN A 12 12.10 0.27 -12.44
C ASN A 12 10.70 -0.32 -12.19
N THR A 13 10.63 -1.64 -12.02
CA THR A 13 9.39 -2.35 -11.73
C THR A 13 9.03 -2.17 -10.27
N TYR A 14 7.89 -1.53 -10.04
CA TYR A 14 7.38 -1.34 -8.71
C TYR A 14 6.69 -2.62 -8.24
N SER A 15 7.02 -3.13 -7.05
CA SER A 15 6.51 -4.42 -6.55
C SER A 15 4.99 -4.53 -6.59
N HIS A 16 4.28 -3.43 -6.34
CA HIS A 16 2.82 -3.41 -6.43
C HIS A 16 2.30 -3.69 -7.84
N ASP A 17 3.06 -3.46 -8.91
CA ASP A 17 2.63 -3.86 -10.27
C ASP A 17 2.54 -5.39 -10.45
N LEU A 18 3.17 -6.17 -9.56
CA LEU A 18 2.97 -7.62 -9.51
C LEU A 18 1.55 -8.01 -9.06
N SER A 19 0.77 -7.09 -8.46
CA SER A 19 -0.66 -7.34 -8.18
C SER A 19 -1.46 -7.65 -9.44
N LYS A 20 -0.98 -7.21 -10.62
CA LYS A 20 -1.53 -7.59 -11.93
C LYS A 20 -1.52 -9.09 -12.17
N ILE A 21 -0.59 -9.83 -11.55
CA ILE A 21 -0.57 -11.31 -11.59
C ILE A 21 -1.84 -11.87 -10.94
N GLY A 22 -2.32 -11.22 -9.86
CA GLY A 22 -3.57 -11.56 -9.21
C GLY A 22 -4.79 -11.39 -10.12
N ALA A 23 -4.84 -10.29 -10.87
CA ALA A 23 -5.90 -10.05 -11.86
C ALA A 23 -5.91 -11.11 -12.97
N SER A 24 -4.74 -11.50 -13.48
CA SER A 24 -4.65 -12.61 -14.45
C SER A 24 -5.14 -13.93 -13.87
N PHE A 25 -4.76 -14.25 -12.62
CA PHE A 25 -5.24 -15.45 -11.95
C PHE A 25 -6.78 -15.48 -11.83
N ILE A 26 -7.41 -14.37 -11.47
CA ILE A 26 -8.88 -14.27 -11.39
C ILE A 26 -9.50 -14.56 -12.77
N ARG A 27 -9.00 -13.94 -13.84
CA ARG A 27 -9.48 -14.18 -15.21
C ARG A 27 -9.36 -15.64 -15.63
N ASP A 28 -8.19 -16.24 -15.42
CA ASP A 28 -7.88 -17.61 -15.85
C ASP A 28 -8.71 -18.66 -15.09
N ASN A 29 -9.21 -18.32 -13.90
CA ASN A 29 -9.95 -19.24 -13.04
C ASN A 29 -11.44 -18.87 -12.92
N ALA A 30 -11.95 -17.97 -13.77
CA ALA A 30 -13.30 -17.41 -13.64
C ALA A 30 -14.45 -18.41 -13.65
N LYS A 31 -14.23 -19.63 -14.16
CA LYS A 31 -15.25 -20.67 -14.30
C LYS A 31 -15.30 -21.67 -13.13
N LYS A 32 -14.48 -21.49 -12.10
CA LYS A 32 -14.41 -22.39 -10.94
C LYS A 32 -14.16 -21.59 -9.65
N PRO A 33 -14.47 -22.13 -8.46
CA PRO A 33 -14.10 -21.50 -7.21
C PRO A 33 -12.59 -21.24 -7.13
N PHE A 34 -12.23 -20.08 -6.60
CA PHE A 34 -10.83 -19.67 -6.46
C PHE A 34 -10.63 -18.91 -5.14
N PHE A 35 -9.37 -18.83 -4.69
CA PHE A 35 -8.97 -18.09 -3.48
C PHE A 35 -7.66 -17.34 -3.76
N PRO A 36 -7.71 -16.11 -4.28
CA PRO A 36 -6.52 -15.35 -4.61
C PRO A 36 -6.07 -14.57 -3.37
N TYR A 37 -4.87 -14.86 -2.88
CA TYR A 37 -4.23 -14.04 -1.85
C TYR A 37 -3.31 -13.02 -2.51
N LEU A 38 -3.61 -11.72 -2.32
CA LEU A 38 -2.87 -10.61 -2.92
C LEU A 38 -2.08 -9.85 -1.83
N PRO A 39 -0.86 -10.29 -1.47
CA PRO A 39 -0.05 -9.63 -0.43
C PRO A 39 0.55 -8.33 -0.96
N ILE A 40 -0.19 -7.24 -0.79
CA ILE A 40 0.26 -5.90 -1.18
C ILE A 40 1.37 -5.43 -0.21
N THR A 41 2.54 -5.11 -0.76
CA THR A 41 3.71 -4.72 0.05
C THR A 41 3.76 -3.22 0.40
N ILE A 42 3.00 -2.40 -0.33
CA ILE A 42 2.87 -0.96 -0.05
C ILE A 42 1.86 -0.73 1.08
N PRO A 43 2.06 0.25 1.97
CA PRO A 43 3.02 1.35 1.89
C PRO A 43 4.33 1.14 2.70
N THR A 44 4.83 -0.10 2.81
CA THR A 44 6.08 -0.38 3.54
C THR A 44 7.27 0.41 2.99
N PRO A 45 8.18 0.92 3.85
CA PRO A 45 9.43 1.54 3.42
C PRO A 45 10.30 0.64 2.54
N PRO A 46 11.19 1.22 1.69
CA PRO A 46 11.41 2.66 1.53
C PRO A 46 10.30 3.33 0.73
N TRP A 47 9.85 4.52 1.16
CA TRP A 47 8.78 5.22 0.45
C TRP A 47 9.28 5.80 -0.86
N SER A 48 8.96 5.11 -1.94
CA SER A 48 9.22 5.56 -3.30
C SER A 48 7.92 5.49 -4.09
N VAL A 49 7.62 6.55 -4.82
CA VAL A 49 6.49 6.62 -5.72
C VAL A 49 6.96 7.15 -7.07
N PRO A 50 6.50 6.59 -8.20
CA PRO A 50 6.82 7.12 -9.52
C PRO A 50 6.58 8.62 -9.62
N ARG A 51 7.49 9.34 -10.28
CA ARG A 51 7.48 10.80 -10.38
C ARG A 51 6.17 11.39 -10.92
N ARG A 52 5.36 10.63 -11.67
CA ARG A 52 4.03 11.07 -12.13
C ARG A 52 2.97 11.22 -11.02
N MET A 53 3.09 10.48 -9.92
CA MET A 53 2.13 10.57 -8.79
C MET A 53 2.61 11.52 -7.69
N SER A 54 3.90 11.88 -7.68
CA SER A 54 4.51 12.75 -6.67
C SER A 54 4.02 14.21 -6.68
N PRO A 55 3.85 14.91 -7.83
CA PRO A 55 3.62 16.36 -7.86
C PRO A 55 2.34 16.81 -7.14
N ARG A 56 1.25 16.04 -7.28
CA ARG A 56 -0.03 16.32 -6.62
C ARG A 56 0.13 16.34 -5.10
N PHE A 57 0.82 15.34 -4.55
CA PHE A 57 0.99 15.20 -3.11
C PHE A 57 2.12 16.10 -2.59
N GLU A 58 3.17 16.36 -3.37
CA GLU A 58 4.22 17.32 -3.01
C GLU A 58 3.66 18.73 -2.78
N LYS A 59 2.71 19.16 -3.61
CA LYS A 59 2.00 20.44 -3.42
C LYS A 59 1.08 20.39 -2.21
N SER A 60 0.33 19.30 -2.03
CA SER A 60 -0.65 19.14 -0.95
C SER A 60 0.00 19.05 0.44
N PHE A 61 1.22 18.53 0.52
CA PHE A 61 1.98 18.34 1.76
C PHE A 61 3.26 19.19 1.79
N LEU A 62 3.21 20.39 1.20
CA LEU A 62 4.37 21.28 1.14
C LEU A 62 4.83 21.70 2.54
N ASN A 63 3.88 21.97 3.45
CA ASN A 63 4.11 22.30 4.86
C ASN A 63 4.69 21.15 5.68
N LEU A 64 4.67 19.91 5.17
CA LEU A 64 5.21 18.71 5.81
C LEU A 64 6.49 18.20 5.13
N ARG A 65 7.03 18.98 4.19
CA ARG A 65 8.16 18.57 3.38
C ARG A 65 9.42 18.41 4.25
N THR A 66 9.89 17.18 4.36
CA THR A 66 11.18 16.82 4.96
C THR A 66 12.00 15.98 3.98
N ASN A 67 13.30 15.82 4.24
CA ASN A 67 14.13 14.85 3.54
C ASN A 67 14.46 13.72 4.51
N TRP A 68 14.37 12.48 4.03
CA TRP A 68 14.70 11.28 4.79
C TRP A 68 15.75 10.45 4.07
N LYS A 69 16.67 9.86 4.83
CA LYS A 69 17.68 8.92 4.31
C LYS A 69 17.60 7.63 5.12
N TYR A 70 17.36 6.52 4.45
CA TYR A 70 17.41 5.18 5.05
C TYR A 70 18.86 4.74 5.26
N SER A 71 19.09 3.81 6.19
CA SER A 71 20.42 3.26 6.51
C SER A 71 21.11 2.63 5.30
N HIS A 72 20.34 1.99 4.41
CA HIS A 72 20.81 1.41 3.15
C HIS A 72 20.96 2.44 2.01
N GLY A 73 21.00 3.74 2.32
CA GLY A 73 21.37 4.80 1.38
C GLY A 73 20.23 5.44 0.58
N THR A 74 19.06 4.81 0.51
CA THR A 74 17.90 5.38 -0.21
C THR A 74 17.47 6.71 0.40
N LYS A 75 17.30 7.73 -0.46
CA LYS A 75 16.85 9.07 -0.06
C LYS A 75 15.44 9.32 -0.56
N VAL A 76 14.60 9.88 0.30
CA VAL A 76 13.22 10.24 -0.02
C VAL A 76 13.01 11.71 0.29
N ARG A 77 12.55 12.45 -0.71
CA ARG A 77 12.08 13.82 -0.56
C ARG A 77 10.60 13.79 -0.27
N ASN A 78 10.17 14.53 0.74
CA ASN A 78 8.79 14.60 1.22
C ASN A 78 8.17 13.20 1.48
N PRO A 79 8.62 12.48 2.53
CA PRO A 79 8.13 11.13 2.82
C PRO A 79 6.61 11.06 3.03
N VAL A 80 5.96 12.13 3.50
CA VAL A 80 4.49 12.21 3.62
C VAL A 80 3.83 12.16 2.25
N ALA A 81 4.33 12.95 1.30
CA ALA A 81 3.83 12.92 -0.08
C ALA A 81 4.09 11.58 -0.76
N ALA A 82 5.27 10.97 -0.55
CA ALA A 82 5.59 9.65 -1.07
C ALA A 82 4.63 8.59 -0.53
N PHE A 83 4.39 8.57 0.79
CA PHE A 83 3.44 7.66 1.42
C PHE A 83 2.02 7.83 0.88
N ALA A 84 1.52 9.07 0.76
CA ALA A 84 0.21 9.34 0.18
C ALA A 84 0.11 8.82 -1.26
N GLY A 85 1.17 9.01 -2.06
CA GLY A 85 1.26 8.47 -3.40
C GLY A 85 1.24 6.93 -3.46
N MET A 86 1.87 6.26 -2.51
CA MET A 86 1.80 4.79 -2.38
C MET A 86 0.39 4.34 -2.00
N MET A 87 -0.25 4.99 -1.02
CA MET A 87 -1.63 4.68 -0.64
C MET A 87 -2.61 4.84 -1.80
N THR A 88 -2.51 5.93 -2.57
CA THR A 88 -3.34 6.13 -3.78
C THR A 88 -3.09 5.08 -4.85
N ARG A 89 -1.85 4.58 -4.97
CA ARG A 89 -1.54 3.50 -5.90
C ARG A 89 -2.19 2.18 -5.46
N MET A 90 -2.12 1.87 -4.16
CA MET A 90 -2.79 0.71 -3.57
C MET A 90 -4.28 0.74 -3.82
N ASP A 91 -4.90 1.87 -3.50
CA ASP A 91 -6.33 2.12 -3.69
C ASP A 91 -6.77 1.89 -5.14
N ARG A 92 -6.02 2.44 -6.10
CA ARG A 92 -6.25 2.17 -7.53
C ARG A 92 -6.13 0.68 -7.88
N GLY A 93 -5.13 -0.01 -7.32
CA GLY A 93 -4.96 -1.45 -7.55
C GLY A 93 -6.11 -2.28 -7.00
N VAL A 94 -6.65 -1.91 -5.83
CA VAL A 94 -7.86 -2.51 -5.26
C VAL A 94 -9.05 -2.26 -6.19
N GLY A 95 -9.26 -1.01 -6.63
CA GLY A 95 -10.32 -0.67 -7.59
C GLY A 95 -10.25 -1.51 -8.87
N GLN A 96 -9.07 -1.71 -9.44
CA GLN A 96 -8.88 -2.56 -10.62
C GLN A 96 -9.29 -4.03 -10.41
N VAL A 97 -9.14 -4.55 -9.19
CA VAL A 97 -9.61 -5.91 -8.86
C VAL A 97 -11.12 -5.94 -8.74
N LEU A 98 -11.73 -4.94 -8.08
CA LEU A 98 -13.18 -4.82 -7.95
C LEU A 98 -13.85 -4.66 -9.32
N ASP A 99 -13.35 -3.74 -10.14
CA ASP A 99 -13.81 -3.52 -11.52
C ASP A 99 -13.74 -4.81 -12.35
N LEU A 100 -12.69 -5.63 -12.14
CA LEU A 100 -12.56 -6.92 -12.82
C LEU A 100 -13.60 -7.94 -12.36
N LEU A 101 -13.90 -7.99 -11.06
CA LEU A 101 -14.95 -8.87 -10.54
C LEU A 101 -16.31 -8.47 -11.12
N ASP A 102 -16.58 -7.16 -11.24
CA ASP A 102 -17.79 -6.63 -11.86
C ASP A 102 -17.85 -6.94 -13.37
N GLU A 103 -16.76 -6.73 -14.10
CA GLU A 103 -16.61 -7.05 -15.53
C GLU A 103 -16.93 -8.53 -15.80
N LEU A 104 -16.43 -9.42 -14.94
CA LEU A 104 -16.62 -10.86 -15.04
C LEU A 104 -17.93 -11.34 -14.41
N LYS A 105 -18.77 -10.43 -13.90
CA LYS A 105 -20.05 -10.71 -13.22
C LYS A 105 -19.92 -11.69 -12.04
N MET A 106 -18.85 -11.57 -11.27
CA MET A 106 -18.50 -12.45 -10.15
C MET A 106 -19.15 -12.01 -8.83
N GLN A 107 -20.48 -11.89 -8.81
CA GLN A 107 -21.24 -11.39 -7.65
C GLN A 107 -21.11 -12.33 -6.43
N LYS A 108 -20.82 -13.62 -6.63
CA LYS A 108 -20.62 -14.61 -5.56
C LYS A 108 -19.17 -14.64 -5.05
N THR A 109 -18.59 -13.47 -4.79
CA THR A 109 -17.19 -13.33 -4.33
C THR A 109 -17.12 -12.58 -3.01
N LEU A 110 -16.61 -13.23 -1.97
CA LEU A 110 -16.21 -12.55 -0.73
C LEU A 110 -14.91 -11.80 -0.97
N VAL A 111 -14.94 -10.49 -0.77
CA VAL A 111 -13.75 -9.64 -0.77
C VAL A 111 -13.37 -9.29 0.66
N LEU A 112 -12.15 -9.63 1.05
CA LEU A 112 -11.55 -9.25 2.32
C LEU A 112 -10.37 -8.30 2.05
N PHE A 113 -10.41 -7.12 2.65
CA PHE A 113 -9.28 -6.19 2.67
C PHE A 113 -8.82 -6.02 4.11
N THR A 114 -7.55 -6.32 4.37
CA THR A 114 -6.96 -6.23 5.71
C THR A 114 -5.49 -5.84 5.64
N SER A 115 -4.91 -5.52 6.79
CA SER A 115 -3.49 -5.27 6.98
C SER A 115 -2.91 -6.26 8.00
N ASP A 116 -1.67 -6.69 7.80
CA ASP A 116 -0.94 -7.54 8.74
C ASP A 116 -0.65 -6.81 10.06
N ASN A 117 -0.42 -5.50 9.98
CA ASN A 117 -0.24 -4.59 11.11
C ASN A 117 -0.55 -3.13 10.71
N GLY A 118 -0.58 -2.23 11.69
CA GLY A 118 -0.54 -0.80 11.44
C GLY A 118 0.90 -0.26 11.31
N HIS A 119 1.02 0.93 10.75
CA HIS A 119 2.32 1.53 10.44
C HIS A 119 3.11 1.91 11.71
N THR A 120 4.42 1.63 11.73
CA THR A 120 5.28 1.99 12.87
C THR A 120 5.53 3.50 12.94
N MET A 121 5.77 4.03 14.15
CA MET A 121 5.93 5.49 14.39
C MET A 121 7.39 5.99 14.28
N LYS A 122 8.38 5.12 14.12
CA LYS A 122 9.79 5.52 14.12
C LYS A 122 10.22 6.03 12.74
N GLY A 123 10.39 7.35 12.62
CA GLY A 123 10.90 7.99 11.40
C GLY A 123 9.87 8.14 10.26
N THR A 124 8.57 8.08 10.59
CA THR A 124 7.51 7.92 9.59
C THR A 124 6.67 9.20 9.36
N PRO A 125 6.01 9.31 8.20
CA PRO A 125 4.99 10.33 7.91
C PRO A 125 3.97 10.49 9.04
N THR A 126 3.57 9.39 9.67
CA THR A 126 2.65 9.37 10.81
C THR A 126 3.19 10.16 11.99
N ARG A 127 4.50 10.10 12.28
CA ARG A 127 5.12 10.93 13.32
C ARG A 127 5.08 12.42 12.97
N ILE A 128 5.34 12.77 11.70
CA ILE A 128 5.26 14.16 11.21
C ILE A 128 3.83 14.70 11.38
N LEU A 129 2.83 13.90 11.01
CA LEU A 129 1.41 14.25 11.17
C LEU A 129 0.99 14.37 12.65
N GLN A 130 1.48 13.48 13.50
CA GLN A 130 1.12 13.47 14.93
C GLN A 130 1.81 14.59 15.72
N GLN A 131 3.07 14.91 15.41
CA GLN A 131 3.79 16.05 16.00
C GLN A 131 3.09 17.40 15.73
N GLN A 132 2.34 17.53 14.62
CA GLN A 132 1.55 18.73 14.35
C GLN A 132 0.20 18.73 15.07
N ARG A 133 -0.38 17.55 15.34
CA ARG A 133 -1.64 17.42 16.06
C ARG A 133 -1.50 17.64 17.56
N THR A 134 -0.36 17.29 18.13
CA THR A 134 -0.07 17.49 19.54
C THR A 134 1.13 18.42 19.68
N ALA A 135 0.88 19.70 19.98
CA ALA A 135 1.92 20.63 20.41
C ALA A 135 2.60 20.19 21.74
N GLU A 136 2.17 19.08 22.34
CA GLU A 136 2.63 18.63 23.65
C GLU A 136 3.35 17.28 23.59
N ARG A 137 4.64 17.37 23.98
CA ARG A 137 5.56 16.34 24.49
C ARG A 137 6.13 15.33 23.48
N PRO A 138 7.47 15.24 23.38
CA PRO A 138 8.10 14.14 22.66
C PRO A 138 7.87 12.85 23.46
N GLN A 139 7.06 11.93 22.92
CA GLN A 139 6.99 10.58 23.49
C GLN A 139 8.36 9.89 23.30
N THR A 140 9.09 9.77 24.41
CA THR A 140 10.41 9.12 24.51
C THR A 140 10.32 7.60 24.75
N ARG A 141 9.13 6.99 24.70
CA ARG A 141 8.98 5.54 24.93
C ARG A 141 8.55 4.82 23.65
N PRO A 142 9.27 3.77 23.23
CA PRO A 142 8.80 2.91 22.15
C PRO A 142 7.70 2.02 22.73
N VAL A 143 6.46 2.49 22.70
CA VAL A 143 5.34 1.55 22.84
C VAL A 143 5.24 0.83 21.50
N GLN A 144 5.80 -0.39 21.42
CA GLN A 144 5.39 -1.38 20.42
C GLN A 144 3.94 -1.77 20.72
N ARG A 145 3.00 -0.84 20.50
CA ARG A 145 1.60 -1.18 20.47
C ARG A 145 1.35 -1.76 19.09
N TRP A 146 0.82 -2.97 19.01
CA TRP A 146 0.17 -3.44 17.80
C TRP A 146 -0.85 -2.37 17.41
N HIS A 147 -0.63 -1.73 16.26
CA HIS A 147 -1.57 -0.75 15.75
C HIS A 147 -2.63 -1.54 14.97
N PRO A 148 -3.92 -1.39 15.29
CA PRO A 148 -4.97 -2.08 14.55
C PRO A 148 -4.91 -1.70 13.07
N GLY A 149 -4.95 -2.71 12.20
CA GLY A 149 -5.13 -2.52 10.76
C GLY A 149 -6.60 -2.35 10.40
N PRO A 150 -6.91 -1.78 9.24
CA PRO A 150 -8.28 -1.84 8.71
C PRO A 150 -8.67 -3.29 8.47
N LEU A 151 -9.94 -3.62 8.70
CA LEU A 151 -10.57 -4.83 8.20
C LEU A 151 -11.87 -4.42 7.52
N ILE A 152 -12.00 -4.75 6.24
CA ILE A 152 -13.21 -4.56 5.45
C ILE A 152 -13.57 -5.91 4.86
N ALA A 153 -14.83 -6.31 5.01
CA ALA A 153 -15.40 -7.47 4.37
C ALA A 153 -16.57 -7.02 3.50
N TYR A 154 -16.61 -7.47 2.25
CA TYR A 154 -17.69 -7.21 1.32
C TYR A 154 -18.16 -8.52 0.72
N TRP A 155 -19.45 -8.80 0.91
CA TRP A 155 -20.15 -9.95 0.33
C TRP A 155 -21.40 -9.39 -0.33
N PRO A 156 -21.47 -9.34 -1.68
CA PRO A 156 -22.69 -8.94 -2.36
C PRO A 156 -23.81 -9.96 -2.08
N GLU A 157 -24.99 -9.48 -1.66
CA GLU A 157 -26.20 -10.31 -1.71
C GLU A 157 -26.65 -10.46 -3.18
N GLU A 158 -27.30 -11.59 -3.48
CA GLU A 158 -27.78 -11.94 -4.83
C GLU A 158 -28.86 -10.98 -5.37
#